data_AF-A0A5J4N5A7-F1
#
_entry.id   AF-A0A5J4N5A7-F1
#
_cell.length_a   1.000
_cell.length_b   1.000
_cell.length_c   1.000
_cell.angle_alpha   90.00
_cell.angle_beta   90.00
_cell.angle_gamma   90.00
#
_symmetry.space_group_name_H-M   'P 1'
#
loop_
_entity.id
_entity.type
_entity.pdbx_description
1 polymer ?
#
loop_
_entity_poly.entity_id
_entity_poly.type
_entity_poly.pdbx_seq_one_letter_code
_entity_poly.pdbx_strand_id
1 'polypeptide(L)'
;MSGMQLIYGIHPVLAALTFKQRTISRLFLREDYFCNTPHEHSVSRSWISRIRTLSTEIGIPILTASLEDLRRLVNGRSHQGVVLEAGPLPVEEITRRSVSNWLREHTNKVNGNFLTHQPCRPLILLLDHLTDVMNVGSILRSAIFFGACTVIFSSAPCVVPSALISKLSAGALECLRFFRLSSTVQDLNVLKDSGFLFIGTVGSGTSDGDDGRYRASCLLRPCEVGFGDDGGTGVTPRPLILVLGSEAKGISAEVMNACHLLVRIVGPHDSAIAGPDAKYSPIPTSLNVAVSTGILLYQLTKLRHDNELVQKAV
;
A
#
# COMPACT_ATOMS: atom_id res chain seq x y z
N MET A 1 -4.21 24.68 7.48
CA MET A 1 -4.40 24.76 6.01
C MET A 1 -3.16 24.19 5.37
N SER A 2 -3.16 22.92 4.95
CA SER A 2 -1.99 22.31 4.32
C SER A 2 -1.77 22.92 2.93
N GLY A 3 -0.56 23.37 2.65
CA GLY A 3 -0.19 23.88 1.33
C GLY A 3 -0.34 22.83 0.23
N MET A 4 -0.52 23.31 -1.00
CA MET A 4 -0.44 22.49 -2.20
C MET A 4 0.91 21.77 -2.28
N GLN A 5 0.93 20.62 -2.93
CA GLN A 5 2.11 19.79 -3.19
C GLN A 5 2.27 19.59 -4.70
N LEU A 6 3.51 19.37 -5.14
CA LEU A 6 3.82 19.06 -6.53
C LEU A 6 4.04 17.56 -6.69
N ILE A 7 3.10 16.90 -7.36
CA ILE A 7 3.21 15.50 -7.80
C ILE A 7 3.90 15.50 -9.16
N TYR A 8 4.76 14.52 -9.44
CA TYR A 8 5.55 14.52 -10.67
C TYR A 8 5.78 13.12 -11.22
N GLY A 9 5.95 13.03 -12.54
CA GLY A 9 6.04 11.78 -13.28
C GLY A 9 4.71 11.37 -13.90
N ILE A 10 4.80 10.59 -14.99
CA ILE A 10 3.64 10.21 -15.80
C ILE A 10 2.62 9.40 -14.98
N HIS A 11 3.05 8.29 -14.35
CA HIS A 11 2.14 7.41 -13.61
C HIS A 11 1.51 8.06 -12.37
N PRO A 12 2.28 8.77 -11.49
CA PRO A 12 1.70 9.48 -10.36
C PRO A 12 0.63 10.49 -10.77
N VAL A 13 0.90 11.30 -11.81
CA VAL A 13 -0.04 12.32 -12.28
C VAL A 13 -1.27 11.69 -12.91
N LEU A 14 -1.08 10.66 -13.75
CA LEU A 14 -2.19 9.92 -14.35
C LEU A 14 -3.08 9.29 -13.28
N ALA A 15 -2.49 8.66 -12.26
CA ALA A 15 -3.24 8.05 -11.16
C ALA A 15 -4.00 9.10 -10.34
N ALA A 16 -3.37 10.23 -10.01
CA ALA A 16 -4.03 11.33 -9.28
C ALA A 16 -5.25 11.89 -10.05
N LEU A 17 -5.11 12.10 -11.37
CA LEU A 17 -6.20 12.56 -12.24
C LEU A 17 -7.33 11.53 -12.40
N THR A 18 -7.00 10.23 -12.31
CA THR A 18 -7.95 9.13 -12.46
C THR A 18 -8.77 8.92 -11.20
N PHE A 19 -8.11 8.80 -10.04
CA PHE A 19 -8.77 8.48 -8.77
C PHE A 19 -9.33 9.68 -8.03
N LYS A 20 -8.83 10.88 -8.30
CA LYS A 20 -9.36 12.15 -7.77
C LYS A 20 -9.56 12.17 -6.25
N GLN A 21 -8.68 11.49 -5.50
CA GLN A 21 -8.76 11.40 -4.04
C GLN A 21 -8.33 12.70 -3.32
N ARG A 22 -7.77 13.66 -4.05
CA ARG A 22 -7.24 14.93 -3.54
C ARG A 22 -7.68 16.08 -4.45
N THR A 23 -7.65 17.30 -3.93
CA THR A 23 -7.92 18.50 -4.73
C THR A 23 -6.83 18.69 -5.77
N ILE A 24 -7.21 18.99 -7.02
CA ILE A 24 -6.27 19.19 -8.13
C ILE A 24 -6.40 20.63 -8.61
N SER A 25 -5.29 21.34 -8.72
CA SER A 25 -5.24 22.77 -9.03
C SER A 25 -4.89 23.02 -10.50
N ARG A 26 -3.68 22.59 -10.92
CA ARG A 26 -3.16 22.86 -12.27
C ARG A 26 -2.14 21.82 -12.71
N LEU A 27 -2.06 21.60 -14.02
CA LEU A 27 -1.09 20.71 -14.65
C LEU A 27 0.00 21.53 -15.34
N PHE A 28 1.25 21.16 -15.16
CA PHE A 28 2.39 21.65 -15.93
C PHE A 28 2.88 20.55 -16.86
N LEU A 29 2.93 20.85 -18.16
CA LEU A 29 3.45 19.97 -19.20
C LEU A 29 4.64 20.59 -19.89
N ARG A 30 5.62 19.75 -20.24
CA ARG A 30 6.76 20.15 -21.04
C ARG A 30 6.28 20.62 -22.43
N GLU A 31 6.82 21.75 -22.89
CA GLU A 31 6.42 22.41 -24.14
C GLU A 31 6.54 21.53 -25.39
N ASP A 32 7.54 20.64 -25.43
CA ASP A 32 7.78 19.74 -26.56
C ASP A 32 6.64 18.73 -26.81
N TYR A 33 5.82 18.43 -25.80
CA TYR A 33 4.64 17.58 -25.97
C TYR A 33 3.53 18.21 -26.80
N PHE A 34 3.65 19.48 -27.16
CA PHE A 34 2.75 20.18 -28.08
C PHE A 34 3.32 20.26 -29.50
N CYS A 35 4.61 19.94 -29.68
CA CYS A 35 5.25 19.92 -30.98
C CYS A 35 5.07 18.54 -31.63
N ASN A 36 4.67 18.50 -32.90
CA ASN A 36 4.59 17.27 -33.70
C ASN A 36 5.99 16.77 -34.11
N THR A 37 6.92 16.59 -33.16
CA THR A 37 8.26 16.08 -33.48
C THR A 37 8.24 14.55 -33.53
N PRO A 38 8.65 13.91 -34.64
CA PRO A 38 8.46 12.47 -34.87
C PRO A 38 9.27 11.52 -33.95
N HIS A 39 10.15 12.01 -33.07
CA HIS A 39 11.17 11.19 -32.39
C HIS A 39 10.89 10.73 -30.95
N GLU A 40 9.74 11.07 -30.35
CA GLU A 40 9.41 10.55 -29.01
C GLU A 40 8.61 9.25 -29.05
N HIS A 41 9.10 8.25 -28.29
CA HIS A 41 8.52 6.93 -28.11
C HIS A 41 6.98 6.94 -28.05
N SER A 42 6.34 6.24 -29.00
CA SER A 42 4.88 6.17 -29.19
C SER A 42 4.08 5.95 -27.90
N VAL A 43 4.61 5.13 -26.98
CA VAL A 43 3.96 4.80 -25.70
C VAL A 43 3.82 6.02 -24.77
N SER A 44 4.86 6.86 -24.67
CA SER A 44 4.81 8.04 -23.79
C SER A 44 3.77 9.04 -24.29
N ARG A 45 3.62 9.20 -25.61
CA ARG A 45 2.58 10.08 -26.19
C ARG A 45 1.16 9.64 -25.82
N SER A 46 0.90 8.34 -25.77
CA SER A 46 -0.41 7.81 -25.37
C SER A 46 -0.78 8.26 -23.95
N TRP A 47 0.16 8.13 -23.01
CA TRP A 47 -0.07 8.57 -21.63
C TRP A 47 -0.23 10.08 -21.50
N ILE A 48 0.57 10.88 -22.20
CA ILE A 48 0.43 12.34 -22.20
C ILE A 48 -0.91 12.77 -22.78
N SER A 49 -1.36 12.16 -23.88
CA SER A 49 -2.69 12.41 -24.45
C SER A 49 -3.81 12.10 -23.45
N ARG A 50 -3.70 10.99 -22.73
CA ARG A 50 -4.66 10.63 -21.68
C ARG A 50 -4.66 11.63 -20.52
N ILE A 51 -3.48 12.07 -20.06
CA ILE A 51 -3.34 13.10 -19.01
C ILE A 51 -3.99 14.40 -19.43
N ARG A 52 -3.77 14.85 -20.68
CA ARG A 52 -4.41 16.05 -21.23
C ARG A 52 -5.93 15.92 -21.25
N THR A 53 -6.43 14.78 -21.74
CA THR A 53 -7.87 14.49 -21.81
C THR A 53 -8.52 14.57 -20.43
N LEU A 54 -7.96 13.86 -19.44
CA LEU A 54 -8.46 13.88 -18.06
C LEU A 54 -8.38 15.28 -17.44
N SER A 55 -7.34 16.05 -17.74
CA SER A 55 -7.19 17.41 -17.21
C SER A 55 -8.26 18.35 -17.77
N THR A 56 -8.58 18.24 -19.06
CA THR A 56 -9.68 18.98 -19.69
C THR A 56 -11.05 18.55 -19.13
N GLU A 57 -11.27 17.25 -18.92
CA GLU A 57 -12.51 16.73 -18.30
C GLU A 57 -12.73 17.23 -16.87
N ILE A 58 -11.65 17.37 -16.10
CA ILE A 58 -11.71 17.94 -14.73
C ILE A 58 -11.86 19.47 -14.77
N GLY A 59 -11.45 20.12 -15.87
CA GLY A 59 -11.51 21.57 -16.03
C GLY A 59 -10.34 22.29 -15.36
N ILE A 60 -9.18 21.65 -15.21
CA ILE A 60 -7.97 22.29 -14.67
C ILE A 60 -7.13 22.95 -15.79
N PRO A 61 -6.48 24.09 -15.52
CA PRO A 61 -5.59 24.71 -16.49
C PRO A 61 -4.36 23.83 -16.76
N ILE A 62 -4.00 23.73 -18.05
CA ILE A 62 -2.79 23.08 -18.53
C ILE A 62 -1.80 24.18 -18.92
N LEU A 63 -0.72 24.31 -18.14
CA LEU A 63 0.34 25.27 -18.35
C LEU A 63 1.53 24.59 -19.05
N THR A 64 2.08 25.26 -20.05
CA THR A 64 3.32 24.83 -20.70
C THR A 64 4.53 25.35 -19.91
N ALA A 65 5.57 24.54 -19.79
CA ALA A 65 6.81 24.92 -19.13
C ALA A 65 8.04 24.31 -19.82
N SER A 66 9.17 25.00 -19.72
CA SER A 66 10.45 24.47 -20.20
C SER A 66 10.92 23.29 -19.34
N LEU A 67 11.81 22.45 -19.89
CA LEU A 67 12.42 21.34 -19.15
C LEU A 67 13.13 21.82 -17.87
N GLU A 68 13.79 22.98 -17.96
CA GLU A 68 14.57 23.55 -16.86
C GLU A 68 13.65 24.09 -15.74
N ASP A 69 12.55 24.75 -16.11
CA ASP A 69 11.56 25.22 -15.13
C ASP A 69 10.91 24.05 -14.40
N LEU A 70 10.54 22.98 -15.13
CA LEU A 70 10.01 21.76 -14.51
C LEU A 70 11.02 21.12 -13.55
N ARG A 71 12.30 21.06 -13.91
CA ARG A 71 13.37 20.56 -13.02
C ARG A 71 13.47 21.39 -11.75
N ARG A 72 13.43 22.72 -11.85
CA ARG A 72 13.46 23.63 -10.69
C ARG A 72 12.23 23.42 -9.80
N LEU A 73 11.04 23.31 -10.39
CA LEU A 73 9.78 23.10 -9.66
C LEU A 73 9.82 21.85 -8.76
N VAL A 74 10.50 20.79 -9.19
CA VAL A 74 10.57 19.52 -8.43
C VAL A 74 11.94 19.28 -7.78
N ASN A 75 12.76 20.32 -7.61
CA ASN A 75 14.09 20.24 -7.00
C ASN A 75 15.01 19.18 -7.65
N GLY A 76 15.08 19.18 -8.98
CA GLY A 76 15.95 18.30 -9.77
C GLY A 76 15.49 16.84 -9.88
N ARG A 77 14.32 16.50 -9.32
CA ARG A 77 13.79 15.13 -9.37
C ARG A 77 13.28 14.75 -10.76
N SER A 78 13.28 13.46 -11.07
CA SER A 78 12.80 12.95 -12.35
C SER A 78 11.27 13.09 -12.49
N HIS A 79 10.83 14.06 -13.29
CA HIS A 79 9.41 14.39 -13.53
C HIS A 79 8.86 13.91 -14.88
N GLN A 80 9.71 13.45 -15.80
CA GLN A 80 9.27 12.96 -17.13
C GLN A 80 8.39 13.96 -17.89
N GLY A 81 8.69 15.26 -17.77
CA GLY A 81 7.94 16.34 -18.43
C GLY A 81 6.52 16.61 -17.89
N VAL A 82 6.13 16.00 -16.77
CA VAL A 82 4.77 16.14 -16.20
C VAL A 82 4.84 16.46 -14.71
N VAL A 83 4.18 17.54 -14.30
CA VAL A 83 4.04 17.95 -12.90
C VAL A 83 2.61 18.40 -12.64
N LEU A 84 2.02 17.98 -11.53
CA LEU A 84 0.66 18.32 -11.12
C LEU A 84 0.68 18.98 -9.75
N GLU A 85 0.05 20.15 -9.64
CA GLU A 85 -0.18 20.79 -8.34
C GLU A 85 -1.48 20.27 -7.74
N ALA A 86 -1.40 19.68 -6.55
CA ALA A 86 -2.53 19.06 -5.87
C ALA A 86 -2.44 19.19 -4.34
N GLY A 87 -3.56 19.04 -3.64
CA GLY A 87 -3.61 19.01 -2.19
C GLY A 87 -2.97 17.73 -1.59
N PRO A 88 -2.90 17.63 -0.25
CA PRO A 88 -2.52 16.37 0.39
C PRO A 88 -3.56 15.28 0.11
N LEU A 89 -3.15 14.03 0.26
CA LEU A 89 -4.12 12.92 0.34
C LEU A 89 -4.85 12.98 1.69
N PRO A 90 -6.16 12.70 1.71
CA PRO A 90 -6.89 12.53 2.96
C PRO A 90 -6.35 11.31 3.70
N VAL A 91 -6.15 11.49 5.01
CA VAL A 91 -5.83 10.40 5.93
C VAL A 91 -6.86 10.49 7.05
N GLU A 92 -7.75 9.51 7.11
CA GLU A 92 -8.85 9.48 8.06
C GLU A 92 -8.45 8.79 9.38
N GLU A 93 -9.15 9.10 10.46
CA GLU A 93 -8.98 8.40 11.73
C GLU A 93 -9.83 7.12 11.77
N ILE A 94 -9.36 6.12 12.52
CA ILE A 94 -10.15 4.92 12.78
C ILE A 94 -11.22 5.25 13.81
N THR A 95 -12.48 5.13 13.40
CA THR A 95 -13.66 5.26 14.26
C THR A 95 -14.65 4.19 13.87
N ARG A 96 -15.62 3.86 14.75
CA ARG A 96 -16.70 2.93 14.37
C ARG A 96 -17.41 3.36 13.09
N ARG A 97 -17.64 4.67 12.92
CA ARG A 97 -18.30 5.22 11.73
C ARG A 97 -17.46 5.04 10.46
N SER A 98 -16.16 5.34 10.51
CA SER A 98 -15.29 5.19 9.33
C SER A 98 -15.13 3.72 8.94
N VAL A 99 -15.03 2.81 9.92
CA VAL A 99 -15.00 1.36 9.68
C VAL A 99 -16.33 0.85 9.10
N SER A 100 -17.48 1.26 9.65
CA SER A 100 -18.80 0.87 9.10
C SER A 100 -19.02 1.39 7.68
N ASN A 101 -18.57 2.62 7.37
CA ASN A 101 -18.63 3.17 6.02
C ASN A 101 -17.77 2.35 5.06
N TRP A 102 -16.54 2.04 5.47
CA TRP A 102 -15.62 1.22 4.68
C TRP A 102 -16.22 -0.16 4.40
N LEU A 103 -16.77 -0.84 5.42
CA LEU A 103 -17.42 -2.16 5.24
C LEU A 103 -18.58 -2.09 4.25
N ARG A 104 -19.48 -1.11 4.39
CA ARG A 104 -20.64 -0.94 3.49
C ARG A 104 -20.24 -0.82 2.02
N GLU A 105 -19.15 -0.11 1.75
CA GLU A 105 -18.64 0.04 0.38
C GLU A 105 -18.06 -1.25 -0.19
N HIS A 106 -17.55 -2.14 0.67
CA HIS A 106 -16.94 -3.42 0.28
C HIS A 106 -17.93 -4.60 0.32
N THR A 107 -19.07 -4.48 1.02
CA THR A 107 -20.18 -5.45 1.01
C THR A 107 -21.07 -5.31 -0.23
N ASN A 108 -21.21 -4.10 -0.78
CA ASN A 108 -22.07 -3.84 -1.94
C ASN A 108 -21.47 -4.44 -3.23
N LYS A 109 -21.78 -5.72 -3.48
CA LYS A 109 -21.37 -6.52 -4.67
C LYS A 109 -21.62 -5.87 -6.04
N VAL A 110 -22.45 -4.83 -6.10
CA VAL A 110 -22.82 -4.13 -7.35
C VAL A 110 -21.65 -3.28 -7.90
N ASN A 111 -20.73 -2.86 -7.03
CA ASN A 111 -19.52 -2.15 -7.43
C ASN A 111 -18.34 -3.05 -7.07
N GLY A 112 -17.92 -3.94 -7.99
CA GLY A 112 -16.62 -4.60 -7.87
C GLY A 112 -15.53 -3.56 -7.55
N ASN A 113 -14.37 -3.99 -7.03
CA ASN A 113 -13.30 -3.06 -6.65
C ASN A 113 -13.15 -1.99 -7.74
N PHE A 114 -13.22 -0.69 -7.40
CA PHE A 114 -13.23 0.44 -8.36
C PHE A 114 -12.07 0.35 -9.38
N LEU A 115 -11.03 -0.40 -9.02
CA LEU A 115 -9.85 -0.69 -9.81
C LEU A 115 -9.99 -1.83 -10.83
N THR A 116 -10.86 -2.84 -10.62
CA THR A 116 -10.79 -4.10 -11.38
C THR A 116 -12.11 -4.78 -11.73
N HIS A 117 -13.30 -4.25 -11.33
CA HIS A 117 -14.60 -4.95 -11.50
C HIS A 117 -14.61 -6.39 -10.93
N GLN A 118 -13.64 -6.73 -10.08
CA GLN A 118 -13.49 -8.07 -9.48
C GLN A 118 -14.21 -8.14 -8.14
N PRO A 119 -14.54 -9.36 -7.66
CA PRO A 119 -15.04 -9.58 -6.31
C PRO A 119 -14.15 -8.88 -5.28
N CYS A 120 -14.77 -8.32 -4.24
CA CYS A 120 -14.09 -7.60 -3.18
C CYS A 120 -12.98 -8.47 -2.56
N ARG A 121 -11.74 -7.98 -2.60
CA ARG A 121 -10.58 -8.60 -1.95
C ARG A 121 -10.13 -7.69 -0.81
N PRO A 122 -10.79 -7.73 0.36
CA PRO A 122 -10.47 -6.83 1.44
C PRO A 122 -9.13 -7.25 2.05
N LEU A 123 -8.06 -6.69 1.49
CA LEU A 123 -6.70 -6.80 1.97
C LEU A 123 -6.23 -5.40 2.34
N ILE A 124 -5.87 -5.25 3.61
CA ILE A 124 -5.46 -3.99 4.22
C ILE A 124 -4.05 -4.18 4.74
N LEU A 125 -3.22 -3.15 4.60
CA LEU A 125 -1.90 -3.12 5.23
C LEU A 125 -1.94 -2.23 6.47
N LEU A 126 -1.33 -2.67 7.57
CA LEU A 126 -1.01 -1.82 8.71
C LEU A 126 0.49 -1.61 8.76
N LEU A 127 0.95 -0.37 8.58
CA LEU A 127 2.36 -0.01 8.60
C LEU A 127 2.73 0.50 9.99
N ASP A 128 3.39 -0.36 10.76
CA ASP A 128 3.82 -0.07 12.12
C ASP A 128 5.28 0.38 12.15
N HIS A 129 5.49 1.66 12.51
CA HIS A 129 6.81 2.29 12.57
C HIS A 129 7.65 2.24 11.26
N LEU A 130 7.02 2.17 10.08
CA LEU A 130 7.76 2.26 8.82
C LEU A 130 8.13 3.70 8.47
N THR A 131 9.42 4.01 8.46
CA THR A 131 9.94 5.37 8.22
C THR A 131 10.66 5.53 6.88
N ASP A 132 11.06 4.43 6.22
CA ASP A 132 11.73 4.50 4.93
C ASP A 132 10.74 4.61 3.76
N VAL A 133 10.82 5.71 3.04
CA VAL A 133 9.98 6.02 1.86
C VAL A 133 10.23 5.08 0.68
N MET A 134 11.44 4.51 0.55
CA MET A 134 11.78 3.57 -0.52
C MET A 134 11.07 2.23 -0.31
N ASN A 135 11.18 1.70 0.91
CA ASN A 135 10.43 0.52 1.34
C ASN A 135 8.93 0.71 1.20
N VAL A 136 8.38 1.82 1.70
CA VAL A 136 6.94 2.09 1.60
C VAL A 136 6.49 2.21 0.14
N GLY A 137 7.21 2.95 -0.70
CA GLY A 137 6.88 3.07 -2.12
C GLY A 137 6.77 1.71 -2.81
N SER A 138 7.71 0.81 -2.51
CA SER A 138 7.73 -0.56 -3.04
C SER A 138 6.58 -1.40 -2.49
N ILE A 139 6.31 -1.32 -1.19
CA ILE A 139 5.19 -2.00 -0.52
C ILE A 139 3.86 -1.60 -1.16
N LEU A 140 3.58 -0.30 -1.32
CA LEU A 140 2.30 0.18 -1.85
C LEU A 140 2.08 -0.29 -3.30
N ARG A 141 3.16 -0.35 -4.10
CA ARG A 141 3.10 -0.86 -5.46
C ARG A 141 2.74 -2.34 -5.49
N SER A 142 3.37 -3.16 -4.65
CA SER A 142 3.02 -4.58 -4.50
C SER A 142 1.61 -4.77 -3.93
N ALA A 143 1.21 -3.93 -2.97
CA ALA A 143 -0.09 -3.99 -2.33
C ALA A 143 -1.23 -3.84 -3.35
N ILE A 144 -1.19 -2.79 -4.16
CA ILE A 144 -2.18 -2.57 -5.23
C ILE A 144 -2.18 -3.70 -6.25
N PHE A 145 -0.99 -4.18 -6.65
CA PHE A 145 -0.88 -5.29 -7.59
C PHE A 145 -1.59 -6.57 -7.09
N PHE A 146 -1.48 -6.86 -5.79
CA PHE A 146 -2.17 -7.98 -5.14
C PHE A 146 -3.59 -7.65 -4.65
N GLY A 147 -4.12 -6.48 -5.00
CA GLY A 147 -5.52 -6.12 -4.77
C GLY A 147 -5.81 -5.47 -3.42
N ALA A 148 -4.80 -5.09 -2.64
CA ALA A 148 -5.00 -4.27 -1.45
C ALA A 148 -5.52 -2.87 -1.84
N CYS A 149 -6.49 -2.36 -1.10
CA CYS A 149 -7.14 -1.07 -1.39
C CYS A 149 -6.94 -0.04 -0.28
N THR A 150 -6.45 -0.46 0.89
CA THR A 150 -6.41 0.37 2.10
C THR A 150 -5.11 0.17 2.86
N VAL A 151 -4.58 1.27 3.40
CA VAL A 151 -3.39 1.29 4.25
C VAL A 151 -3.69 2.06 5.53
N ILE A 152 -3.29 1.49 6.66
CA ILE A 152 -3.43 2.06 7.98
C ILE A 152 -2.02 2.39 8.48
N PHE A 153 -1.78 3.64 8.86
CA PHE A 153 -0.54 4.05 9.52
C PHE A 153 -0.70 3.93 11.04
N SER A 154 0.34 3.43 11.70
CA SER A 154 0.46 3.47 13.16
C SER A 154 0.35 4.89 13.72
N SER A 155 0.00 4.97 15.01
CA SER A 155 -0.09 6.24 15.75
C SER A 155 1.29 6.88 15.91
N ALA A 156 2.30 6.04 16.14
CA ALA A 156 3.69 6.42 16.24
C ALA A 156 4.26 7.00 14.92
N PRO A 157 5.44 7.65 14.97
CA PRO A 157 6.08 8.19 13.77
C PRO A 157 6.24 7.12 12.68
N CYS A 158 5.63 7.42 11.53
CA CYS A 158 5.57 6.59 10.33
C CYS A 158 5.58 7.54 9.13
N VAL A 159 5.92 7.04 7.94
CA VAL A 159 5.86 7.85 6.73
C VAL A 159 4.46 8.45 6.51
N VAL A 160 4.44 9.63 5.89
CA VAL A 160 3.21 10.32 5.52
C VAL A 160 3.11 10.32 3.98
N PRO A 161 1.90 10.16 3.41
CA PRO A 161 1.70 10.29 1.97
C PRO A 161 2.36 11.57 1.40
N SER A 162 3.19 11.41 0.39
CA SER A 162 3.96 12.50 -0.21
C SER A 162 4.18 12.28 -1.70
N ALA A 163 4.49 13.35 -2.43
CA ALA A 163 4.82 13.27 -3.85
C ALA A 163 5.99 12.31 -4.15
N LEU A 164 6.96 12.21 -3.24
CA LEU A 164 8.08 11.28 -3.38
C LEU A 164 7.60 9.83 -3.31
N ILE A 165 6.75 9.48 -2.33
CA ILE A 165 6.19 8.13 -2.23
C ILE A 165 5.29 7.83 -3.44
N SER A 166 4.52 8.80 -3.93
CA SER A 166 3.72 8.65 -5.16
C SER A 166 4.60 8.30 -6.36
N LYS A 167 5.74 8.98 -6.51
CA LYS A 167 6.74 8.65 -7.54
C LYS A 167 7.33 7.24 -7.37
N LEU A 168 7.80 6.92 -6.16
CA LEU A 168 8.44 5.63 -5.87
C LEU A 168 7.48 4.44 -6.06
N SER A 169 6.20 4.63 -5.73
CA SER A 169 5.15 3.63 -5.90
C SER A 169 4.55 3.58 -7.31
N ALA A 170 5.07 4.36 -8.26
CA ALA A 170 4.54 4.51 -9.61
C ALA A 170 3.04 4.88 -9.65
N GLY A 171 2.61 5.75 -8.73
CA GLY A 171 1.23 6.23 -8.61
C GLY A 171 0.31 5.33 -7.80
N ALA A 172 0.76 4.18 -7.30
CA ALA A 172 -0.08 3.30 -6.47
C ALA A 172 -0.60 4.00 -5.19
N LEU A 173 0.17 4.96 -4.66
CA LEU A 173 -0.29 5.82 -3.55
C LEU A 173 -1.63 6.52 -3.85
N GLU A 174 -1.87 6.94 -5.10
CA GLU A 174 -3.10 7.66 -5.50
C GLU A 174 -4.33 6.75 -5.59
N CYS A 175 -4.13 5.43 -5.60
CA CYS A 175 -5.18 4.41 -5.73
C CYS A 175 -5.68 3.90 -4.37
N LEU A 176 -4.94 4.18 -3.30
CA LEU A 176 -5.15 3.61 -1.97
C LEU A 176 -5.90 4.59 -1.07
N ARG A 177 -6.69 4.05 -0.14
CA ARG A 177 -7.25 4.82 0.97
C ARG A 177 -6.38 4.71 2.20
N PHE A 178 -6.32 5.80 2.97
CA PHE A 178 -5.42 5.91 4.11
C PHE A 178 -6.18 6.18 5.40
N PHE A 179 -5.84 5.41 6.41
CA PHE A 179 -6.24 5.67 7.79
C PHE A 179 -5.00 5.86 8.67
N ARG A 180 -5.19 6.49 9.82
CA ARG A 180 -4.20 6.58 10.89
C ARG A 180 -4.81 6.15 12.21
N LEU A 181 -4.04 5.38 12.98
CA LEU A 181 -4.40 5.11 14.37
C LEU A 181 -4.16 6.38 15.20
N SER A 182 -5.17 6.84 15.93
CA SER A 182 -5.06 7.88 16.93
C SER A 182 -4.69 7.28 18.29
N SER A 183 -5.23 6.10 18.59
CA SER A 183 -4.97 5.33 19.80
C SER A 183 -4.84 3.85 19.44
N THR A 184 -3.61 3.33 19.42
CA THR A 184 -3.31 1.99 18.92
C THR A 184 -4.24 0.92 19.50
N VAL A 185 -4.37 0.86 20.83
CA VAL A 185 -5.19 -0.18 21.48
C VAL A 185 -6.67 -0.01 21.16
N GLN A 186 -7.20 1.22 21.24
CA GLN A 186 -8.63 1.47 21.04
C GLN A 186 -9.04 1.21 19.59
N ASP A 187 -8.25 1.68 18.64
CA ASP A 187 -8.54 1.60 17.22
C ASP A 187 -8.42 0.14 16.71
N LEU A 188 -7.43 -0.60 17.19
CA LEU A 188 -7.31 -2.03 16.91
C LEU A 188 -8.50 -2.81 17.48
N ASN A 189 -8.99 -2.46 18.67
CA ASN A 189 -10.20 -3.06 19.24
C ASN A 189 -11.43 -2.74 18.38
N VAL A 190 -11.59 -1.50 17.90
CA VAL A 190 -12.68 -1.14 16.98
C VAL A 190 -12.67 -2.03 15.73
N LEU A 191 -11.50 -2.25 15.13
CA LEU A 191 -11.35 -3.11 13.95
C LEU A 191 -11.64 -4.58 14.27
N LYS A 192 -11.16 -5.09 15.42
CA LYS A 192 -11.45 -6.46 15.88
C LYS A 192 -12.93 -6.69 16.13
N ASP A 193 -13.58 -5.80 16.87
CA ASP A 193 -15.00 -5.84 17.19
C ASP A 193 -15.86 -5.77 15.91
N SER A 194 -15.32 -5.14 14.86
CA SER A 194 -15.93 -5.06 13.53
C SER A 194 -15.61 -6.27 12.63
N GLY A 195 -15.01 -7.34 13.18
CA GLY A 195 -14.79 -8.59 12.45
C GLY A 195 -13.55 -8.63 11.57
N PHE A 196 -12.58 -7.72 11.70
CA PHE A 196 -11.33 -7.80 10.92
C PHE A 196 -10.40 -8.90 11.45
N LEU A 197 -9.69 -9.56 10.53
CA LEU A 197 -8.66 -10.55 10.83
C LEU A 197 -7.28 -9.89 10.78
N PHE A 198 -6.45 -10.11 11.80
CA PHE A 198 -5.11 -9.52 11.87
C PHE A 198 -4.04 -10.61 11.75
N ILE A 199 -3.14 -10.45 10.79
CA ILE A 199 -1.95 -11.30 10.63
C ILE A 199 -0.71 -10.42 10.78
N GLY A 200 0.10 -10.69 11.80
CA GLY A 200 1.33 -9.95 12.08
C GLY A 200 2.57 -10.60 11.52
N THR A 201 3.49 -9.83 10.93
CA THR A 201 4.78 -10.35 10.48
C THR A 201 5.83 -10.31 11.58
N VAL A 202 6.57 -11.40 11.74
CA VAL A 202 7.66 -11.48 12.74
C VAL A 202 8.93 -12.09 12.14
N GLY A 203 10.09 -11.71 12.67
CA GLY A 203 11.42 -12.12 12.18
C GLY A 203 12.04 -13.30 12.94
N SER A 204 13.22 -13.75 12.50
CA SER A 204 14.00 -14.76 13.22
C SER A 204 14.43 -14.24 14.60
N GLY A 205 14.25 -15.03 15.66
CA GLY A 205 14.59 -14.64 17.04
C GLY A 205 13.45 -13.98 17.84
N THR A 206 12.31 -13.73 17.22
CA THR A 206 11.03 -13.51 17.94
C THR A 206 10.33 -14.82 18.29
N SER A 207 11.05 -15.94 18.11
CA SER A 207 10.66 -17.28 18.53
C SER A 207 10.53 -17.30 20.04
N ASP A 208 9.30 -17.54 20.49
CA ASP A 208 8.92 -17.75 21.88
C ASP A 208 9.30 -16.56 22.76
N GLY A 209 8.38 -15.59 22.93
CA GLY A 209 8.40 -14.85 24.20
C GLY A 209 8.53 -15.87 25.34
N ASP A 210 9.26 -15.56 26.41
CA ASP A 210 9.62 -16.49 27.50
C ASP A 210 8.47 -17.41 27.98
N ASP A 211 7.21 -17.02 27.73
CA ASP A 211 5.97 -17.74 28.02
C ASP A 211 5.40 -18.67 26.90
N GLY A 212 6.02 -18.81 25.72
CA GLY A 212 5.53 -19.65 24.61
C GLY A 212 4.18 -19.21 23.98
N ARG A 213 3.71 -17.99 24.28
CA ARG A 213 2.39 -17.46 23.86
C ARG A 213 2.25 -17.21 22.35
N TYR A 214 3.34 -17.08 21.62
CA TYR A 214 3.34 -16.61 20.24
C TYR A 214 4.10 -17.58 19.33
N ARG A 215 3.41 -18.57 18.77
CA ARG A 215 3.96 -19.45 17.73
C ARG A 215 3.72 -18.85 16.35
N ALA A 216 4.79 -18.37 15.72
CA ALA A 216 4.74 -17.91 14.34
C ALA A 216 4.46 -19.10 13.41
N SER A 217 3.41 -19.01 12.59
CA SER A 217 3.16 -19.98 11.53
C SER A 217 4.07 -19.69 10.34
N CYS A 218 4.67 -20.74 9.81
CA CYS A 218 5.48 -20.70 8.59
C CYS A 218 4.69 -21.18 7.36
N LEU A 219 3.52 -21.79 7.58
CA LEU A 219 2.67 -22.36 6.54
C LEU A 219 1.21 -22.00 6.82
N LEU A 220 0.75 -20.95 6.14
CA LEU A 220 -0.63 -20.49 6.21
C LEU A 220 -1.58 -21.44 5.48
N ARG A 221 -2.77 -21.66 6.05
CA ARG A 221 -3.88 -22.42 5.46
C ARG A 221 -5.02 -21.50 5.03
N PRO A 222 -5.87 -21.89 4.07
CA PRO A 222 -6.99 -21.06 3.60
C PRO A 222 -7.93 -20.59 4.72
N CYS A 223 -8.24 -21.44 5.71
CA CYS A 223 -9.09 -21.07 6.84
C CYS A 223 -8.45 -20.00 7.74
N GLU A 224 -7.12 -20.00 7.89
CA GLU A 224 -6.38 -19.04 8.72
C GLU A 224 -6.29 -17.65 8.08
N VAL A 225 -6.56 -17.56 6.77
CA VAL A 225 -6.55 -16.29 6.02
C VAL A 225 -7.96 -15.83 5.64
N GLY A 226 -8.98 -16.37 6.31
CA GLY A 226 -10.37 -15.95 6.18
C GLY A 226 -11.03 -16.32 4.86
N PHE A 227 -10.58 -17.36 4.14
CA PHE A 227 -11.10 -17.73 2.82
C PHE A 227 -12.62 -17.97 2.80
N GLY A 228 -13.14 -18.75 3.76
CA GLY A 228 -14.55 -19.09 3.88
C GLY A 228 -15.25 -18.51 5.11
N ASP A 229 -14.58 -17.56 5.78
CA ASP A 229 -15.09 -16.84 6.94
C ASP A 229 -15.43 -15.41 6.49
N ASP A 230 -16.46 -14.79 7.07
CA ASP A 230 -16.75 -13.38 6.89
C ASP A 230 -16.53 -12.57 8.18
N GLY A 231 -16.27 -13.22 9.32
CA GLY A 231 -16.07 -12.59 10.62
C GLY A 231 -17.29 -11.77 11.10
N GLY A 232 -18.49 -12.02 10.57
CA GLY A 232 -19.67 -11.19 10.82
C GLY A 232 -19.67 -9.85 10.07
N THR A 233 -18.74 -9.64 9.13
CA THR A 233 -18.64 -8.40 8.35
C THR A 233 -19.58 -8.36 7.15
N GLY A 234 -20.15 -9.50 6.75
CA GLY A 234 -20.88 -9.65 5.49
C GLY A 234 -19.99 -9.60 4.25
N VAL A 235 -18.65 -9.62 4.41
CA VAL A 235 -17.68 -9.66 3.32
C VAL A 235 -16.88 -10.97 3.40
N THR A 236 -16.96 -11.78 2.34
CA THR A 236 -16.19 -13.03 2.21
C THR A 236 -15.25 -12.92 1.00
N PRO A 237 -13.94 -13.19 1.15
CA PRO A 237 -13.25 -13.61 2.37
C PRO A 237 -13.16 -12.49 3.41
N ARG A 238 -13.11 -12.86 4.71
CA ARG A 238 -13.06 -11.93 5.86
C ARG A 238 -12.01 -10.85 5.65
N PRO A 239 -12.31 -9.56 5.90
CA PRO A 239 -11.34 -8.48 5.79
C PRO A 239 -10.06 -8.76 6.58
N LEU A 240 -8.93 -8.76 5.88
CA LEU A 240 -7.64 -9.16 6.44
C LEU A 240 -6.70 -7.95 6.49
N ILE A 241 -6.15 -7.68 7.67
CA ILE A 241 -5.12 -6.70 7.94
C ILE A 241 -3.78 -7.44 8.09
N LEU A 242 -2.89 -7.24 7.12
CA LEU A 242 -1.50 -7.68 7.22
C LEU A 242 -0.70 -6.57 7.89
N VAL A 243 -0.17 -6.85 9.08
CA VAL A 243 0.64 -5.91 9.86
C VAL A 243 2.11 -6.08 9.52
N LEU A 244 2.74 -4.98 9.11
CA LEU A 244 4.14 -4.90 8.74
C LEU A 244 4.89 -4.01 9.74
N GLY A 245 5.97 -4.54 10.29
CA GLY A 245 6.83 -3.83 11.25
C GLY A 245 8.09 -3.27 10.62
N SER A 246 8.74 -2.35 11.33
CA SER A 246 10.05 -1.83 10.94
C SER A 246 11.14 -2.91 10.93
N GLU A 247 12.14 -2.75 10.07
CA GLU A 247 13.26 -3.70 9.99
C GLU A 247 14.03 -3.83 11.30
N ALA A 248 14.15 -2.74 12.06
CA ALA A 248 14.92 -2.72 13.31
C ALA A 248 14.12 -3.20 14.52
N LYS A 249 12.85 -2.79 14.67
CA LYS A 249 12.05 -3.06 15.88
C LYS A 249 10.97 -4.12 15.67
N GLY A 250 10.66 -4.48 14.44
CA GLY A 250 9.48 -5.28 14.12
C GLY A 250 8.19 -4.52 14.40
N ILE A 251 7.13 -5.28 14.73
CA ILE A 251 5.84 -4.77 15.15
C ILE A 251 5.85 -4.48 16.66
N SER A 252 5.14 -3.43 17.09
CA SER A 252 4.97 -3.06 18.50
C SER A 252 4.21 -4.13 19.28
N ALA A 253 4.41 -4.18 20.60
CA ALA A 253 3.81 -5.19 21.47
C ALA A 253 2.29 -5.10 21.48
N GLU A 254 1.74 -3.88 21.49
CA GLU A 254 0.30 -3.61 21.44
C GLU A 254 -0.32 -4.16 20.15
N VAL A 255 0.35 -3.96 19.02
CA VAL A 255 -0.09 -4.47 17.72
C VAL A 255 0.09 -5.99 17.63
N MET A 256 1.18 -6.54 18.17
CA MET A 256 1.41 -7.99 18.24
C MET A 256 0.30 -8.69 19.05
N ASN A 257 -0.05 -8.15 20.22
CA ASN A 257 -1.16 -8.64 21.05
C ASN A 257 -2.51 -8.54 20.32
N ALA A 258 -2.63 -7.63 19.35
CA ALA A 258 -3.82 -7.51 18.53
C ALA A 258 -3.90 -8.57 17.41
N CYS A 259 -2.78 -9.20 17.04
CA CYS A 259 -2.76 -10.16 15.95
C CYS A 259 -3.45 -11.47 16.34
N HIS A 260 -4.24 -12.01 15.41
CA HIS A 260 -4.85 -13.34 15.58
C HIS A 260 -3.85 -14.44 15.24
N LEU A 261 -2.95 -14.15 14.30
CA LEU A 261 -1.89 -15.03 13.86
C LEU A 261 -0.62 -14.23 13.63
N LEU A 262 0.51 -14.83 13.92
CA LEU A 262 1.81 -14.32 13.53
C LEU A 262 2.37 -15.20 12.42
N VAL A 263 2.97 -14.58 11.40
CA VAL A 263 3.55 -15.24 10.25
C VAL A 263 5.03 -14.90 10.13
N ARG A 264 5.81 -15.89 9.72
CA ARG A 264 7.23 -15.73 9.43
C ARG A 264 7.57 -16.38 8.10
N ILE A 265 8.43 -15.71 7.33
CA ILE A 265 9.07 -16.29 6.16
C ILE A 265 10.34 -16.99 6.62
N VAL A 266 10.43 -18.30 6.39
CA VAL A 266 11.60 -19.10 6.77
C VAL A 266 12.60 -19.12 5.64
N GLY A 267 13.87 -18.86 5.97
CA GLY A 267 15.01 -19.00 5.07
C GLY A 267 15.84 -20.25 5.37
N PRO A 268 16.62 -20.76 4.40
CA PRO A 268 17.45 -21.97 4.58
C PRO A 268 18.54 -21.80 5.65
N HIS A 269 18.94 -20.56 5.96
CA HIS A 269 19.93 -20.27 6.99
C HIS A 269 19.35 -20.14 8.40
N ASP A 270 18.03 -20.22 8.56
CA ASP A 270 17.38 -20.11 9.88
C ASP A 270 17.78 -21.24 10.84
N SER A 271 18.10 -22.42 10.31
CA SER A 271 18.63 -23.56 11.07
C SER A 271 20.07 -23.37 11.53
N ALA A 272 20.86 -22.55 10.81
CA ALA A 272 22.26 -22.26 11.15
C ALA A 272 22.40 -21.15 12.22
N ILE A 273 21.34 -20.35 12.41
CA ILE A 273 21.26 -19.24 13.38
C ILE A 273 20.87 -19.75 14.79
N ALA A 274 20.73 -21.07 14.98
CA ALA A 274 20.41 -21.66 16.29
C ALA A 274 21.64 -21.87 17.21
N GLY A 275 22.86 -21.58 16.73
CA GLY A 275 24.10 -21.71 17.51
C GLY A 275 24.48 -20.44 18.30
N PRO A 276 25.36 -20.53 19.31
CA PRO A 276 25.80 -19.38 20.14
C PRO A 276 26.47 -18.26 19.33
N ASP A 277 27.05 -18.56 18.17
CA ASP A 277 27.73 -17.60 17.29
C ASP A 277 26.80 -16.92 16.26
N ALA A 278 25.50 -17.24 16.29
CA ALA A 278 24.52 -16.75 15.32
C ALA A 278 24.40 -15.22 15.27
N LYS A 279 24.67 -14.54 16.39
CA LYS A 279 24.68 -13.07 16.49
C LYS A 279 25.79 -12.41 15.67
N TYR A 280 26.84 -13.17 15.33
CA TYR A 280 28.00 -12.70 14.57
C TYR A 280 28.02 -13.20 13.11
N SER A 281 26.94 -13.84 12.65
CA SER A 281 26.85 -14.31 11.27
C SER A 281 26.92 -13.12 10.30
N PRO A 282 27.79 -13.15 9.27
CA PRO A 282 27.82 -12.13 8.23
C PRO A 282 26.64 -12.26 7.25
N ILE A 283 25.86 -13.33 7.36
CA ILE A 283 24.73 -13.61 6.48
C ILE A 283 23.48 -12.89 7.01
N PRO A 284 22.73 -12.17 6.16
CA PRO A 284 21.47 -11.55 6.56
C PRO A 284 20.50 -12.55 7.17
N THR A 285 20.00 -12.23 8.36
CA THR A 285 19.09 -13.08 9.15
C THR A 285 17.61 -12.71 8.97
N SER A 286 17.33 -11.70 8.15
CA SER A 286 15.98 -11.24 7.81
C SER A 286 15.93 -10.69 6.39
N LEU A 287 14.74 -10.71 5.80
CA LEU A 287 14.47 -10.07 4.51
C LEU A 287 14.11 -8.60 4.71
N ASN A 288 14.43 -7.78 3.71
CA ASN A 288 13.88 -6.43 3.60
C ASN A 288 12.34 -6.46 3.68
N VAL A 289 11.76 -5.45 4.33
CA VAL A 289 10.32 -5.42 4.61
C VAL A 289 9.47 -5.38 3.33
N ALA A 290 9.93 -4.71 2.26
CA ALA A 290 9.18 -4.67 1.00
C ALA A 290 9.20 -6.03 0.28
N VAL A 291 10.33 -6.73 0.31
CA VAL A 291 10.46 -8.07 -0.29
C VAL A 291 9.58 -9.08 0.45
N SER A 292 9.66 -9.11 1.78
CA SER A 292 8.83 -9.99 2.60
C SER A 292 7.33 -9.70 2.42
N THR A 293 6.96 -8.43 2.32
CA THR A 293 5.58 -8.02 2.01
C THR A 293 5.11 -8.59 0.67
N GLY A 294 5.92 -8.51 -0.38
CA GLY A 294 5.56 -9.06 -1.70
C GLY A 294 5.32 -10.58 -1.66
N ILE A 295 6.16 -11.33 -0.95
CA ILE A 295 6.03 -12.79 -0.78
C ILE A 295 4.73 -13.12 -0.05
N LEU A 296 4.46 -12.44 1.07
CA LEU A 296 3.25 -12.66 1.87
C LEU A 296 1.99 -12.28 1.12
N LEU A 297 1.98 -11.15 0.41
CA LEU A 297 0.84 -10.73 -0.40
C LEU A 297 0.52 -11.76 -1.49
N TYR A 298 1.54 -12.31 -2.17
CA TYR A 298 1.35 -13.38 -3.14
C TYR A 298 0.73 -14.63 -2.49
N GLN A 299 1.29 -15.09 -1.37
CA GLN A 299 0.80 -16.27 -0.66
C GLN A 299 -0.64 -16.08 -0.15
N LEU A 300 -0.95 -14.92 0.45
CA LEU A 300 -2.30 -14.58 0.91
C LEU A 300 -3.28 -14.54 -0.26
N THR A 301 -2.90 -13.91 -1.36
CA THR A 301 -3.72 -13.83 -2.57
C THR A 301 -4.03 -15.23 -3.11
N LYS A 302 -3.03 -16.10 -3.15
CA LYS A 302 -3.18 -17.49 -3.56
C LYS A 302 -4.14 -18.25 -2.65
N LEU A 303 -3.92 -18.23 -1.34
CA LEU A 303 -4.73 -18.96 -0.36
C LEU A 303 -6.18 -18.45 -0.28
N ARG A 304 -6.41 -17.17 -0.56
CA ARG A 304 -7.74 -16.55 -0.52
C ARG A 304 -8.49 -16.66 -1.85
N HIS A 305 -7.83 -16.99 -2.95
CA HIS A 305 -8.43 -16.88 -4.29
C HIS A 305 -8.00 -18.00 -5.28
N ASP A 306 -7.39 -19.10 -4.82
CA ASP A 306 -6.79 -20.13 -5.70
C ASP A 306 -7.76 -20.72 -6.74
N ASN A 307 -9.07 -20.71 -6.49
CA ASN A 307 -10.08 -21.17 -7.47
C ASN A 307 -10.38 -20.16 -8.60
N GLU A 308 -10.08 -18.86 -8.45
CA GLU A 308 -10.42 -17.82 -9.42
C GLU A 308 -9.25 -17.39 -10.32
N LEU A 309 -8.01 -17.46 -9.81
CA LEU A 309 -6.82 -16.99 -10.52
C LEU A 309 -6.38 -17.98 -11.61
N VAL A 310 -6.57 -19.29 -11.37
CA VAL A 310 -6.28 -20.35 -12.34
C VAL A 310 -7.23 -20.31 -13.54
N GLN A 311 -8.50 -19.91 -13.34
CA GLN A 311 -9.49 -19.81 -14.43
C GLN A 311 -9.28 -18.62 -15.37
N LYS A 312 -8.50 -17.60 -14.97
CA LYS A 312 -8.20 -16.40 -15.79
C LYS A 312 -6.85 -16.46 -16.50
N ALA A 313 -6.08 -17.53 -16.28
CA ALA A 313 -4.77 -17.75 -16.88
C ALA A 313 -4.82 -18.68 -18.12
N VAL A 314 -6.02 -19.06 -18.56
CA VAL A 314 -6.33 -19.81 -19.80
C VAL A 314 -7.15 -18.91 -20.70
#